data_AF-A0A5N6U5K3-F1
#
_entry.id   AF-A0A5N6U5K3-F1
#
_cell.length_a   1.000
_cell.length_b   1.000
_cell.length_c   1.000
_cell.angle_alpha   90.00
_cell.angle_beta   90.00
_cell.angle_gamma   90.00
#
_symmetry.space_group_name_H-M   'P 1'
#
loop_
_entity.id
_entity.type
_entity.pdbx_description
1 polymer ?
#
loop_
_entity_poly.entity_id
_entity_poly.type
_entity_poly.pdbx_seq_one_letter_code
_entity_poly.pdbx_strand_id
1 'polypeptide(L)'
;MTPLSRTEIIKSRPIGDGLNAFRDEFILICRISGLPYSIQSIHELDHDALQNLCICLILALQALPASRALPPVVGGAHKNLFNDLSRLSSSINSDEFNLNQLLPLLVAAFHRESDEVIWDKIYTAAAETTPPPRPPPYVEQTPYSCSTSMILNSHKHQDNIDALLKEELGSIYTDIPGFKKAFFGEVKDLEKAGTAVFYKFIKGEDPLYRKPTD
;
A
#
# COMPACT_ATOMS: atom_id res chain seq x y z
N MET A 1 26.69 -18.25 13.25
CA MET A 1 25.92 -19.08 12.31
C MET A 1 25.80 -18.31 11.02
N THR A 2 26.30 -18.88 9.92
CA THR A 2 26.04 -18.35 8.58
C THR A 2 24.54 -18.45 8.28
N PRO A 3 23.92 -17.43 7.66
CA PRO A 3 22.55 -17.54 7.22
C PRO A 3 22.44 -18.67 6.20
N LEU A 4 21.47 -19.56 6.39
CA LEU A 4 21.17 -20.64 5.44
C LEU A 4 20.76 -20.03 4.10
N SER A 5 21.23 -20.61 3.00
CA SER A 5 20.77 -20.25 1.67
C SER A 5 19.28 -20.63 1.49
N ARG A 6 18.60 -19.95 0.56
CA ARG A 6 17.19 -20.23 0.22
C ARG A 6 16.97 -21.72 -0.07
N THR A 7 17.85 -22.33 -0.85
CA THR A 7 17.77 -23.75 -1.22
C THR A 7 17.91 -24.69 -0.02
N GLU A 8 18.81 -24.40 0.93
CA GLU A 8 18.94 -25.20 2.16
C GLU A 8 17.70 -25.08 3.05
N ILE A 9 17.09 -23.90 3.11
CA ILE A 9 15.84 -23.68 3.86
C ILE A 9 14.71 -24.51 3.27
N ILE A 10 14.57 -24.52 1.94
CA ILE A 10 13.52 -25.28 1.24
C ILE A 10 13.72 -26.78 1.47
N LYS A 11 14.94 -27.29 1.27
CA LYS A 11 15.26 -28.71 1.47
C LYS A 11 15.04 -29.19 2.92
N SER A 12 15.32 -28.33 3.90
CA SER A 12 15.13 -28.67 5.33
C SER A 12 13.68 -28.52 5.81
N ARG A 13 12.82 -27.84 5.04
CA ARG A 13 11.43 -27.56 5.39
C ARG A 13 10.53 -27.71 4.14
N PRO A 14 10.36 -28.95 3.65
CA PRO A 14 9.62 -29.18 2.41
C PRO A 14 8.12 -28.87 2.57
N ILE A 15 7.46 -28.62 1.45
CA ILE A 15 6.01 -28.37 1.39
C ILE A 15 5.24 -29.65 1.73
N GLY A 16 5.64 -30.79 1.14
CA GLY A 16 4.97 -32.07 1.33
C GLY A 16 3.46 -32.00 1.09
N ASP A 17 2.68 -32.43 2.08
CA ASP A 17 1.22 -32.44 2.04
C ASP A 17 0.57 -31.09 2.38
N GLY A 18 1.36 -30.04 2.63
CA GLY A 18 0.88 -28.75 3.11
C GLY A 18 -0.10 -28.02 2.18
N LEU A 19 -0.18 -28.41 0.90
CA LEU A 19 -1.13 -27.85 -0.07
C LEU A 19 -2.36 -28.74 -0.31
N ASN A 20 -2.55 -29.83 0.44
CA ASN A 20 -3.69 -30.72 0.23
C ASN A 20 -5.02 -30.03 0.53
N ALA A 21 -5.11 -29.19 1.58
CA ALA A 21 -6.31 -28.41 1.88
C ALA A 21 -6.72 -27.49 0.71
N PHE A 22 -5.75 -26.85 0.05
CA PHE A 22 -6.00 -26.05 -1.16
C PHE A 22 -6.53 -26.92 -2.32
N ARG A 23 -5.98 -28.13 -2.51
CA ARG A 23 -6.43 -29.03 -3.57
C ARG A 23 -7.85 -29.53 -3.33
N ASP A 24 -8.18 -29.85 -2.09
CA ASP A 24 -9.52 -30.27 -1.69
C ASP A 24 -10.53 -29.13 -1.90
N GLU A 25 -10.15 -27.90 -1.56
CA GLU A 25 -10.96 -26.70 -1.84
C GLU A 25 -11.17 -26.50 -3.35
N PHE A 26 -10.13 -26.67 -4.16
CA PHE A 26 -10.26 -26.53 -5.61
C PHE A 26 -11.23 -27.57 -6.20
N ILE A 27 -11.16 -28.82 -5.75
CA ILE A 27 -12.11 -29.87 -6.13
C ILE A 27 -13.54 -29.48 -5.75
N LEU A 28 -13.73 -28.94 -4.55
CA LEU A 28 -15.04 -28.50 -4.07
C LEU A 28 -15.60 -27.36 -4.91
N ILE A 29 -14.80 -26.32 -5.18
CA ILE A 29 -15.18 -25.18 -6.00
C ILE A 29 -15.57 -25.63 -7.41
N CYS A 30 -14.73 -26.44 -8.09
CA CYS A 30 -15.08 -26.96 -9.41
C CYS A 30 -16.41 -27.72 -9.40
N ARG A 31 -16.67 -28.53 -8.38
CA ARG A 31 -17.93 -29.28 -8.24
C ARG A 31 -19.13 -28.34 -8.08
N ILE A 32 -19.02 -27.31 -7.25
CA ILE A 32 -20.11 -26.34 -7.02
C ILE A 32 -20.39 -25.55 -8.31
N SER A 33 -19.34 -25.17 -9.04
CA SER A 33 -19.45 -24.44 -10.31
C SER A 33 -19.85 -25.33 -11.50
N GLY A 34 -20.02 -26.65 -11.31
CA GLY A 34 -20.34 -27.58 -12.40
C GLY A 34 -19.20 -27.77 -13.41
N LEU A 35 -17.97 -27.43 -13.03
CA LEU A 35 -16.77 -27.50 -13.86
C LEU A 35 -16.00 -28.80 -13.61
N PRO A 36 -15.28 -29.32 -14.62
CA PRO A 36 -14.36 -30.43 -14.39
C PRO A 36 -13.21 -30.00 -13.46
N TYR A 37 -12.62 -30.93 -12.72
CA TYR A 37 -11.38 -30.67 -11.99
C TYR A 37 -10.22 -30.62 -12.99
N SER A 38 -9.92 -29.42 -13.50
CA SER A 38 -8.91 -29.19 -14.53
C SER A 38 -8.31 -27.79 -14.39
N ILE A 39 -7.11 -27.59 -14.95
CA ILE A 39 -6.47 -26.27 -14.92
C ILE A 39 -7.22 -25.24 -15.77
N GLN A 40 -7.87 -25.68 -16.85
CA GLN A 40 -8.68 -24.83 -17.72
C GLN A 40 -9.86 -24.22 -16.95
N SER A 41 -10.41 -24.97 -16.00
CA SER A 41 -11.53 -24.55 -15.17
C SER A 41 -11.21 -23.32 -14.33
N ILE A 42 -9.93 -23.03 -14.02
CA ILE A 42 -9.52 -21.81 -13.29
C ILE A 42 -9.95 -20.55 -14.04
N HIS A 43 -9.88 -20.56 -15.38
CA HIS A 43 -10.27 -19.42 -16.20
C HIS A 43 -11.79 -19.24 -16.34
N GLU A 44 -12.56 -20.26 -15.96
CA GLU A 44 -14.02 -20.28 -16.00
C GLU A 44 -14.64 -19.98 -14.63
N LEU A 45 -13.82 -19.91 -13.57
CA LEU A 45 -14.28 -19.49 -12.24
C LEU A 45 -14.69 -18.01 -12.26
N ASP A 46 -15.76 -17.71 -11.53
CA ASP A 46 -16.08 -16.33 -11.20
C ASP A 46 -15.00 -15.71 -10.28
N HIS A 47 -15.03 -14.38 -10.15
CA HIS A 47 -14.04 -13.62 -9.40
C HIS A 47 -13.96 -14.06 -7.93
N ASP A 48 -15.11 -14.28 -7.28
CA ASP A 48 -15.18 -14.63 -5.86
C ASP A 48 -14.62 -16.04 -5.61
N ALA A 49 -14.94 -17.00 -6.47
CA ALA A 49 -14.39 -18.36 -6.41
C ALA A 49 -12.87 -18.35 -6.63
N LEU A 50 -12.38 -17.59 -7.62
CA LEU A 50 -10.95 -17.46 -7.88
C LEU A 50 -10.21 -16.76 -6.73
N GLN A 51 -10.81 -15.71 -6.16
CA GLN A 51 -10.27 -14.98 -5.01
C GLN A 51 -10.15 -15.90 -3.79
N ASN A 52 -11.21 -16.63 -3.45
CA ASN A 52 -11.20 -17.61 -2.36
C ASN A 52 -10.12 -18.68 -2.57
N LEU A 53 -10.02 -19.21 -3.78
CA LEU A 53 -9.00 -20.20 -4.13
C LEU A 53 -7.57 -19.66 -3.97
N CYS A 54 -7.32 -18.41 -4.39
CA CYS A 54 -6.05 -17.73 -4.19
C CYS A 54 -5.74 -17.56 -2.69
N ILE A 55 -6.71 -17.09 -1.89
CA ILE A 55 -6.54 -16.90 -0.45
C ILE A 55 -6.19 -18.23 0.23
N CYS A 56 -6.92 -19.32 -0.09
CA CYS A 56 -6.64 -20.65 0.44
C CYS A 56 -5.21 -21.11 0.15
N LEU A 57 -4.72 -20.88 -1.07
CA LEU A 57 -3.34 -21.21 -1.42
C LEU A 57 -2.31 -20.38 -0.65
N ILE A 58 -2.52 -19.06 -0.56
CA ILE A 58 -1.61 -18.15 0.18
C ILE A 58 -1.56 -18.52 1.66
N LEU A 59 -2.70 -18.81 2.29
CA LEU A 59 -2.77 -19.21 3.69
C LEU A 59 -2.10 -20.57 3.93
N ALA A 60 -2.27 -21.53 3.02
CA ALA A 60 -1.60 -22.83 3.09
C ALA A 60 -0.07 -22.67 3.03
N LEU A 61 0.44 -21.89 2.07
CA LEU A 61 1.88 -21.57 1.96
C LEU A 61 2.39 -20.81 3.19
N GLN A 62 1.59 -19.87 3.70
CA GLN A 62 1.95 -19.09 4.88
C GLN A 62 2.07 -19.96 6.13
N ALA A 63 1.20 -20.96 6.29
CA ALA A 63 1.24 -21.86 7.44
C ALA A 63 2.55 -22.65 7.54
N LEU A 64 3.21 -22.92 6.41
CA LEU A 64 4.41 -23.76 6.33
C LEU A 64 5.59 -23.21 7.17
N PRO A 65 6.40 -24.08 7.79
CA PRO A 65 7.60 -23.64 8.51
C PRO A 65 8.59 -22.86 7.65
N ALA A 66 8.68 -23.19 6.36
CA ALA A 66 9.57 -22.51 5.42
C ALA A 66 9.28 -21.01 5.29
N SER A 67 8.00 -20.60 5.34
CA SER A 67 7.62 -19.18 5.17
C SER A 67 8.26 -18.26 6.21
N ARG A 68 8.48 -18.76 7.43
CA ARG A 68 9.08 -17.99 8.54
C ARG A 68 10.61 -17.90 8.45
N ALA A 69 11.23 -18.79 7.69
CA ALA A 69 12.67 -18.86 7.50
C ALA A 69 13.12 -18.23 6.18
N LEU A 70 12.28 -18.31 5.15
CA LEU A 70 12.55 -17.73 3.85
C LEU A 70 12.66 -16.19 3.94
N PRO A 71 13.62 -15.59 3.21
CA PRO A 71 13.83 -14.14 3.24
C PRO A 71 12.60 -13.39 2.69
N PRO A 72 12.41 -12.12 3.06
CA PRO A 72 11.34 -11.32 2.47
C PRO A 72 11.56 -11.11 0.96
N VAL A 73 10.49 -10.83 0.23
CA VAL A 73 10.49 -10.55 -1.22
C VAL A 73 11.24 -9.26 -1.53
N VAL A 74 11.05 -8.22 -0.71
CA VAL A 74 11.76 -6.94 -0.81
C VAL A 74 12.58 -6.71 0.44
N GLY A 75 13.88 -6.47 0.25
CA GLY A 75 14.81 -6.20 1.33
C GLY A 75 14.42 -4.95 2.13
N GLY A 76 14.37 -5.07 3.45
CA GLY A 76 14.21 -3.94 4.38
C GLY A 76 12.76 -3.60 4.79
N ALA A 77 11.73 -4.09 4.09
CA ALA A 77 10.33 -3.82 4.45
C ALA A 77 9.75 -4.85 5.44
N HIS A 78 10.18 -6.12 5.33
CA HIS A 78 9.59 -7.24 6.08
C HIS A 78 10.64 -8.17 6.66
N LYS A 79 10.24 -8.93 7.69
CA LYS A 79 11.14 -9.84 8.41
C LYS A 79 11.41 -11.14 7.63
N ASN A 80 10.39 -11.67 6.96
CA ASN A 80 10.42 -12.93 6.24
C ASN A 80 9.22 -13.04 5.29
N LEU A 81 9.23 -14.09 4.47
CA LEU A 81 8.15 -14.36 3.50
C LEU A 81 6.78 -14.51 4.18
N PHE A 82 6.70 -15.01 5.41
CA PHE A 82 5.43 -15.08 6.16
C PHE A 82 4.73 -13.72 6.28
N ASN A 83 5.49 -12.65 6.53
CA ASN A 83 4.92 -11.30 6.59
C ASN A 83 4.46 -10.80 5.22
N ASP A 84 5.19 -11.12 4.15
CA ASP A 84 4.80 -10.78 2.79
C ASP A 84 3.47 -11.47 2.41
N LEU A 85 3.32 -12.75 2.77
CA LEU A 85 2.09 -13.51 2.52
C LEU A 85 0.89 -12.97 3.30
N SER A 86 1.09 -12.52 4.55
CA SER A 86 0.04 -11.82 5.31
C SER A 86 -0.46 -10.58 4.57
N ARG A 87 0.46 -9.76 4.04
CA ARG A 87 0.10 -8.54 3.30
C ARG A 87 -0.57 -8.87 1.97
N LEU A 88 -0.05 -9.88 1.27
CA LEU A 88 -0.63 -10.35 0.02
C LEU A 88 -2.07 -10.85 0.23
N SER A 89 -2.31 -11.66 1.26
CA SER A 89 -3.65 -12.11 1.62
C SER A 89 -4.59 -10.94 1.93
N SER A 90 -4.11 -9.93 2.65
CA SER A 90 -4.88 -8.71 2.90
C SER A 90 -5.23 -7.95 1.61
N SER A 91 -4.28 -7.84 0.67
CA SER A 91 -4.46 -7.13 -0.60
C SER A 91 -5.41 -7.88 -1.55
N ILE A 92 -5.40 -9.21 -1.49
CA ILE A 92 -6.37 -10.04 -2.22
C ILE A 92 -7.78 -9.83 -1.67
N ASN A 93 -7.95 -9.82 -0.34
CA ASN A 93 -9.24 -9.59 0.31
C ASN A 93 -9.81 -8.18 0.09
N SER A 94 -8.96 -7.18 -0.17
CA SER A 94 -9.38 -5.80 -0.46
C SER A 94 -9.62 -5.53 -1.94
N ASP A 95 -9.53 -6.54 -2.82
CA ASP A 95 -9.58 -6.40 -4.28
C ASP A 95 -8.51 -5.45 -4.86
N GLU A 96 -7.44 -5.17 -4.12
CA GLU A 96 -6.34 -4.31 -4.56
C GLU A 96 -5.27 -5.09 -5.33
N PHE A 97 -5.33 -6.42 -5.32
CA PHE A 97 -4.38 -7.32 -5.98
C PHE A 97 -4.92 -7.86 -7.31
N ASN A 98 -4.09 -7.86 -8.36
CA ASN A 98 -4.44 -8.48 -9.64
C ASN A 98 -4.27 -10.02 -9.57
N LEU A 99 -5.37 -10.74 -9.38
CA LEU A 99 -5.41 -12.21 -9.27
C LEU A 99 -4.70 -12.95 -10.43
N ASN A 100 -4.62 -12.35 -11.62
CA ASN A 100 -3.94 -12.94 -12.76
C ASN A 100 -2.44 -13.21 -12.50
N GLN A 101 -1.82 -12.43 -11.60
CA GLN A 101 -0.42 -12.64 -11.19
C GLN A 101 -0.22 -13.93 -10.38
N LEU A 102 -1.29 -14.49 -9.79
CA LEU A 102 -1.25 -15.75 -9.05
C LEU A 102 -1.60 -16.97 -9.90
N LEU A 103 -2.07 -16.80 -11.14
CA LEU A 103 -2.36 -17.94 -12.03
C LEU A 103 -1.15 -18.87 -12.20
N PRO A 104 0.10 -18.39 -12.43
CA PRO A 104 1.25 -19.28 -12.53
C PRO A 104 1.51 -20.09 -11.25
N LEU A 105 1.18 -19.53 -10.08
CA LEU A 105 1.32 -20.20 -8.79
C LEU A 105 0.23 -21.28 -8.60
N LEU A 106 -1.02 -20.97 -8.94
CA LEU A 106 -2.13 -21.94 -8.93
C LEU A 106 -1.81 -23.14 -9.85
N VAL A 107 -1.30 -22.86 -11.05
CA VAL A 107 -0.87 -23.88 -12.02
C VAL A 107 0.24 -24.77 -11.45
N ALA A 108 1.26 -24.18 -10.82
CA ALA A 108 2.35 -24.94 -10.22
C ALA A 108 1.87 -25.83 -9.05
N ALA A 109 0.99 -25.28 -8.18
CA ALA A 109 0.43 -26.02 -7.05
C ALA A 109 -0.47 -27.20 -7.48
N PHE A 110 -1.23 -27.00 -8.57
CA PHE A 110 -2.05 -28.03 -9.21
C PHE A 110 -1.21 -29.18 -9.77
N HIS A 111 -0.16 -28.85 -10.55
CA HIS A 111 0.72 -29.86 -11.15
C HIS A 111 1.70 -30.52 -10.17
N ARG A 112 1.70 -30.09 -8.90
CA ARG A 112 2.62 -30.60 -7.86
C ARG A 112 4.08 -30.41 -8.27
N GLU A 113 4.38 -29.23 -8.80
CA GLU A 113 5.74 -28.81 -9.12
C GLU A 113 6.66 -28.85 -7.89
N SER A 114 7.97 -28.76 -8.11
CA SER A 114 8.94 -28.78 -7.01
C SER A 114 8.75 -27.60 -6.04
N ASP A 115 9.15 -27.80 -4.79
CA ASP A 115 9.07 -26.76 -3.76
C ASP A 115 9.78 -25.48 -4.20
N GLU A 116 10.94 -25.59 -4.86
CA GLU A 116 11.67 -24.45 -5.40
C GLU A 116 10.83 -23.66 -6.41
N VAL A 117 10.15 -24.36 -7.33
CA VAL A 117 9.29 -23.73 -8.35
C VAL A 117 8.11 -23.02 -7.68
N ILE A 118 7.44 -23.68 -6.74
CA ILE A 118 6.30 -23.10 -6.02
C ILE A 118 6.74 -21.83 -5.26
N TRP A 119 7.86 -21.91 -4.53
CA TRP A 119 8.40 -20.75 -3.83
C TRP A 119 8.81 -19.64 -4.82
N ASP A 120 9.35 -19.97 -5.99
CA ASP A 120 9.77 -18.96 -6.97
C ASP A 120 8.59 -18.20 -7.61
N LYS A 121 7.49 -18.91 -7.89
CA LYS A 121 6.26 -18.28 -8.38
C LYS A 121 5.68 -17.30 -7.37
N ILE A 122 5.77 -17.58 -6.07
CA ILE A 122 5.28 -16.64 -5.05
C ILE A 122 6.20 -15.43 -4.89
N TYR A 123 7.53 -15.58 -4.99
CA TYR A 123 8.43 -14.42 -5.04
C TYR A 123 8.16 -13.54 -6.26
N THR A 124 7.90 -14.15 -7.42
CA THR A 124 7.57 -13.43 -8.66
C THR A 124 6.26 -12.65 -8.50
N ALA A 125 5.19 -13.33 -8.08
CA ALA A 125 3.87 -12.71 -7.90
C ALA A 125 3.91 -11.59 -6.85
N ALA A 126 4.60 -11.79 -5.74
CA ALA A 126 4.71 -10.77 -4.70
C ALA A 126 5.60 -9.58 -5.11
N ALA A 127 6.65 -9.79 -5.91
CA ALA A 127 7.51 -8.70 -6.38
C ALA A 127 6.77 -7.75 -7.32
N GLU A 128 5.87 -8.26 -8.16
CA GLU A 128 5.07 -7.46 -9.09
C GLU A 128 4.00 -6.59 -8.39
N THR A 129 3.66 -6.89 -7.13
CA THR A 129 2.77 -6.02 -6.32
C THR A 129 3.44 -4.77 -5.80
N THR A 130 4.77 -4.77 -5.72
CA THR A 130 5.48 -3.58 -5.30
C THR A 130 5.55 -2.64 -6.50
N PRO A 131 4.94 -1.44 -6.41
CA PRO A 131 5.21 -0.41 -7.40
C PRO A 131 6.73 -0.24 -7.50
N PRO A 132 7.30 -0.01 -8.70
CA PRO A 132 8.72 0.34 -8.82
C PRO A 132 9.02 1.43 -7.80
N PRO A 133 10.19 1.38 -7.12
CA PRO A 133 10.50 2.29 -6.03
C PRO A 133 10.13 3.69 -6.46
N ARG A 134 9.03 4.21 -5.90
CA ARG A 134 8.70 5.61 -6.13
C ARG A 134 9.92 6.35 -5.61
N PRO A 135 10.50 7.29 -6.38
CA PRO A 135 11.42 8.24 -5.78
C PRO A 135 10.76 8.71 -4.49
N PRO A 136 11.51 8.80 -3.37
CA PRO A 136 10.93 9.13 -2.09
C PRO A 136 9.99 10.32 -2.29
N PRO A 137 8.74 10.27 -1.75
CA PRO A 137 7.87 11.43 -1.82
C PRO A 137 8.72 12.61 -1.39
N TYR A 138 8.76 13.65 -2.24
CA TYR A 138 9.55 14.86 -2.03
C TYR A 138 9.58 15.15 -0.54
N VAL A 139 10.78 15.06 0.05
CA VAL A 139 11.01 15.08 1.51
C VAL A 139 10.53 16.38 2.16
N GLU A 140 10.08 17.34 1.36
CA GLU A 140 9.72 18.69 1.76
C GLU A 140 8.24 18.92 2.06
N GLN A 141 7.34 17.93 1.93
CA GLN A 141 5.89 18.17 2.11
C GLN A 141 5.27 17.67 3.41
N THR A 142 6.00 16.96 4.28
CA THR A 142 5.48 16.62 5.61
C THR A 142 6.54 16.97 6.66
N PRO A 143 6.35 18.04 7.46
CA PRO A 143 7.19 18.30 8.62
C PRO A 143 7.21 17.06 9.50
N TYR A 144 8.40 16.55 9.79
CA TYR A 144 8.53 15.28 10.53
C TYR A 144 8.07 15.41 11.98
N SER A 145 8.08 16.64 12.51
CA SER A 145 7.93 16.95 13.93
C SER A 145 6.56 17.48 14.35
N CYS A 146 5.68 17.87 13.42
CA CYS A 146 4.40 18.53 13.76
C CYS A 146 3.24 18.08 12.87
N SER A 147 2.33 17.31 13.46
CA SER A 147 1.00 17.06 12.87
C SER A 147 0.06 18.24 13.15
N THR A 148 -0.87 18.51 12.23
CA THR A 148 -1.87 19.59 12.36
C THR A 148 -2.69 19.48 13.64
N SER A 149 -2.80 18.29 14.24
CA SER A 149 -3.48 18.05 15.51
C SER A 149 -2.72 18.55 16.75
N MET A 150 -1.40 18.76 16.68
CA MET A 150 -0.62 19.38 17.77
C MET A 150 -0.83 20.89 17.87
N ILE A 151 -1.12 21.56 16.74
CA ILE A 151 -1.28 23.02 16.66
C ILE A 151 -2.59 23.48 17.33
N LEU A 152 -3.62 22.62 17.34
CA LEU A 152 -4.95 22.98 17.82
C LEU A 152 -5.02 23.14 19.36
N ASN A 153 -4.07 22.57 20.11
CA ASN A 153 -4.18 22.44 21.57
C ASN A 153 -3.42 23.49 22.39
N SER A 154 -2.77 24.48 21.78
CA SER A 154 -2.24 25.59 22.59
C SER A 154 -2.16 26.92 21.83
N HIS A 155 -2.79 27.96 22.40
CA HIS A 155 -2.58 29.35 21.99
C HIS A 155 -1.12 29.82 22.18
N LYS A 156 -0.29 29.02 22.88
CA LYS A 156 1.09 29.35 23.27
C LYS A 156 2.13 29.03 22.20
N HIS A 157 1.74 28.51 21.04
CA HIS A 157 2.67 28.06 19.98
C HIS A 157 2.64 28.88 18.70
N GLN A 158 1.75 29.88 18.56
CA GLN A 158 1.69 30.71 17.34
C GLN A 158 3.02 31.42 17.04
N ASP A 159 3.72 31.91 18.07
CA ASP A 159 5.00 32.62 17.89
C ASP A 159 6.16 31.70 17.47
N ASN A 160 6.05 30.38 17.70
CA ASN A 160 7.10 29.41 17.39
C ASN A 160 6.93 28.73 16.02
N ILE A 161 5.80 28.95 15.33
CA ILE A 161 5.53 28.29 14.03
C ILE A 161 6.49 28.79 12.96
N ASP A 162 6.73 30.09 12.86
CA ASP A 162 7.60 30.64 11.81
C ASP A 162 9.06 30.19 11.98
N ALA A 163 9.53 30.08 13.22
CA ALA A 163 10.87 29.58 13.53
C ALA A 163 10.99 28.08 13.21
N LEU A 164 9.98 27.29 13.59
CA LEU A 164 9.92 25.85 13.33
C LEU A 164 9.81 25.54 11.83
N LEU A 165 8.98 26.29 11.08
CA LEU A 165 8.84 26.14 9.64
C LEU A 165 10.14 26.48 8.91
N LYS A 166 10.88 27.51 9.35
CA LYS A 166 12.21 27.82 8.80
C LYS A 166 13.24 26.72 9.10
N GLU A 167 13.16 26.10 10.27
CA GLU A 167 14.04 24.98 10.64
C GLU A 167 13.77 23.72 9.78
N GLU A 168 12.50 23.39 9.55
CA GLU A 168 12.08 22.18 8.83
C GLU A 168 12.15 22.33 7.30
N LEU A 169 11.72 23.47 6.75
CA LEU A 169 11.64 23.71 5.30
C LEU A 169 12.90 24.40 4.73
N GLY A 170 13.87 24.72 5.59
CA GLY A 170 15.10 25.39 5.20
C GLY A 170 14.86 26.82 4.69
N SER A 171 15.37 27.14 3.50
CA SER A 171 15.30 28.49 2.93
C SER A 171 13.90 28.82 2.39
N ILE A 172 13.04 29.37 3.25
CA ILE A 172 11.75 29.94 2.85
C ILE A 172 12.02 31.31 2.18
N TYR A 173 11.78 31.40 0.86
CA TYR A 173 11.81 32.66 0.14
C TYR A 173 10.49 33.39 0.29
N THR A 174 10.44 34.40 1.16
CA THR A 174 9.32 35.34 1.23
C THR A 174 9.52 36.45 0.20
N ASP A 175 8.43 37.11 -0.22
CA ASP A 175 8.46 38.32 -1.04
C ASP A 175 9.11 38.16 -2.44
N ILE A 176 8.90 37.00 -3.07
CA ILE A 176 9.39 36.72 -4.43
C ILE A 176 8.84 37.78 -5.43
N PRO A 177 9.71 38.59 -6.06
CA PRO A 177 9.27 39.64 -6.97
C PRO A 177 8.44 39.08 -8.12
N GLY A 178 7.27 39.66 -8.38
CA GLY A 178 6.40 39.27 -9.50
C GLY A 178 5.58 37.98 -9.28
N PHE A 179 5.67 37.32 -8.12
CA PHE A 179 4.95 36.08 -7.82
C PHE A 179 3.44 36.17 -8.10
N LYS A 180 2.77 37.22 -7.61
CA LYS A 180 1.32 37.44 -7.83
C LYS A 180 0.97 37.43 -9.32
N LYS A 181 1.80 38.07 -10.14
CA LYS A 181 1.59 38.14 -11.59
C LYS A 181 1.86 36.80 -12.26
N ALA A 182 2.94 36.10 -11.88
CA ALA A 182 3.31 34.83 -12.48
C ALA A 182 2.28 33.72 -12.21
N PHE A 183 1.78 33.62 -10.98
CA PHE A 183 0.85 32.56 -10.59
C PHE A 183 -0.62 32.89 -10.80
N PHE A 184 -1.01 34.16 -10.58
CA PHE A 184 -2.41 34.56 -10.61
C PHE A 184 -2.77 35.52 -11.74
N GLY A 185 -1.80 35.95 -12.55
CA GLY A 185 -2.02 36.94 -13.62
C GLY A 185 -2.95 36.46 -14.74
N GLU A 186 -3.04 35.14 -14.96
CA GLU A 186 -3.96 34.55 -15.95
C GLU A 186 -5.40 34.41 -15.42
N VAL A 187 -5.60 34.52 -14.10
CA VAL A 187 -6.92 34.38 -13.49
C VAL A 187 -7.68 35.70 -13.61
N LYS A 188 -8.57 35.76 -14.61
CA LYS A 188 -9.44 36.91 -14.83
C LYS A 188 -10.30 37.19 -13.60
N ASP A 189 -10.45 38.47 -13.26
CA ASP A 189 -11.29 38.98 -12.18
C ASP A 189 -10.97 38.47 -10.76
N LEU A 190 -9.84 37.80 -10.54
CA LEU A 190 -9.48 37.27 -9.21
C LEU A 190 -9.45 38.37 -8.15
N GLU A 191 -8.83 39.51 -8.47
CA GLU A 191 -8.75 40.64 -7.56
C GLU A 191 -10.15 41.19 -7.23
N LYS A 192 -11.00 41.33 -8.26
CA LYS A 192 -12.38 41.79 -8.09
C LYS A 192 -13.20 40.84 -7.23
N ALA A 193 -13.10 39.54 -7.46
CA ALA A 193 -13.78 38.51 -6.68
C ALA A 193 -13.27 38.49 -5.23
N GLY A 194 -11.95 38.51 -5.03
CA GLY A 194 -11.33 38.57 -3.71
C GLY A 194 -11.76 39.81 -2.92
N THR A 195 -11.76 40.98 -3.56
CA THR A 195 -12.25 42.22 -2.96
C THR A 195 -13.73 42.16 -2.61
N ALA A 196 -14.58 41.59 -3.46
CA ALA A 196 -16.01 41.44 -3.17
C ALA A 196 -16.26 40.53 -1.97
N VAL A 197 -15.53 39.41 -1.89
CA VAL A 197 -15.57 38.50 -0.73
C VAL A 197 -15.10 39.22 0.52
N PHE A 198 -13.95 39.89 0.47
CA PHE A 198 -13.39 40.63 1.60
C PHE A 198 -14.34 41.70 2.13
N TYR A 199 -14.97 42.49 1.25
CA TYR A 199 -15.96 43.49 1.68
C TYR A 199 -17.24 42.87 2.23
N LYS A 200 -17.67 41.72 1.71
CA LYS A 200 -18.80 40.97 2.28
C LYS A 200 -18.48 40.52 3.72
N PHE A 201 -17.24 40.10 3.98
CA PHE A 201 -16.78 39.73 5.32
C PHE A 201 -16.70 40.92 6.27
N ILE A 202 -16.20 42.08 5.83
CA ILE A 202 -16.10 43.28 6.70
C ILE A 202 -17.46 43.94 6.96
N LYS A 203 -18.39 43.86 6.01
CA LYS A 203 -19.73 44.48 6.13
C LYS A 203 -20.78 43.59 6.78
N GLY A 204 -20.53 42.29 6.91
CA GLY A 204 -21.44 41.37 7.59
C GLY A 204 -21.46 41.61 9.09
N GLU A 205 -22.63 41.51 9.73
CA GLU A 205 -22.77 41.52 11.19
C GLU A 205 -22.30 40.20 11.84
N ASP A 206 -21.27 39.55 11.27
CA ASP A 206 -20.77 38.28 11.77
C ASP A 206 -19.90 38.54 13.03
N PRO A 207 -20.33 38.11 14.23
CA PRO A 207 -19.66 38.44 15.48
C PRO A 207 -18.24 37.86 15.59
N LEU A 208 -17.86 36.90 14.73
CA LEU A 208 -16.53 36.29 14.72
C LEU A 208 -15.39 37.24 14.30
N TYR A 209 -15.70 38.36 13.63
CA TYR A 209 -14.70 39.24 13.00
C TYR A 209 -14.72 40.69 13.49
N ARG A 210 -15.45 41.01 14.57
CA ARG A 210 -15.32 42.33 15.20
C ARG A 210 -13.94 42.45 15.84
N LYS A 211 -13.25 43.56 15.59
CA LYS A 211 -12.11 43.96 16.41
C LYS A 211 -12.59 44.11 17.86
N PRO A 212 -11.81 43.67 18.86
CA PRO A 212 -12.12 43.97 20.25
C PRO A 212 -12.19 45.49 20.39
N THR A 213 -13.30 45.99 20.92
CA THR A 213 -13.38 47.36 21.40
C THR A 213 -12.53 47.45 22.67
N ASP A 214 -11.58 48.40 22.69
CA ASP A 214 -10.76 48.75 23.85
C ASP A 214 -11.60 49.07 25.11
#